data_AF-A0A5B8RY67-F1
#
_entry.id   AF-A0A5B8RY67-F1
#
_cell.length_a   1.000
_cell.length_b   1.000
_cell.length_c   1.000
_cell.angle_alpha   90.00
_cell.angle_beta   90.00
_cell.angle_gamma   90.00
#
_symmetry.space_group_name_H-M   'P 1'
#
loop_
_entity.id
_entity.type
_entity.pdbx_description
1 polymer ?
#
loop_
_entity_poly.entity_id
_entity_poly.type
_entity_poly.pdbx_seq_one_letter_code
_entity_poly.pdbx_strand_id
1 'polypeptide(L)'
;MPMPTGLARAVGAGTLLVCLTASAHAAFDAEFAKGPCPLIADSAVARTFGLPANATIGHTNVKLAGLSCSFDWDDKHQLLVAKVRLQEKKSVKQAADAFERSTRSMTKEDMARAAEVLRQRMEKSGQNSSTKAAGNALIGAATREPIVFEDVRSVGDEARYDASDEGTLVVRKGKNIYRITAYYGAQMSGSRDLKHHKQWLQDTRVQRKQQAVELARAVLKAAR
;
A
#
# COMPACT_ATOMS: atom_id res chain seq x y z
N MET A 1 47.74 -29.07 51.18
CA MET A 1 47.56 -27.92 50.26
C MET A 1 46.33 -28.14 49.40
N PRO A 2 45.59 -27.08 49.06
CA PRO A 2 44.13 -27.10 49.08
C PRO A 2 43.47 -27.06 47.69
N MET A 3 42.14 -27.18 47.76
CA MET A 3 41.09 -26.70 46.86
C MET A 3 40.44 -27.69 45.87
N PRO A 4 39.11 -27.53 45.68
CA PRO A 4 38.15 -28.60 45.44
C PRO A 4 37.38 -28.30 44.13
N THR A 5 36.08 -28.63 44.11
CA THR A 5 35.00 -28.10 43.26
C THR A 5 34.69 -28.76 41.92
N GLY A 6 33.41 -29.07 41.78
CA GLY A 6 32.66 -29.19 40.52
C GLY A 6 32.02 -30.56 40.35
N LEU A 7 30.76 -30.73 39.96
CA LEU A 7 29.74 -29.83 39.42
C LEU A 7 28.38 -30.54 39.66
N ALA A 8 27.42 -29.87 40.30
CA ALA A 8 26.26 -29.26 39.63
C ALA A 8 25.26 -30.25 39.01
N ARG A 9 24.15 -30.44 39.75
CA ARG A 9 22.83 -30.83 39.24
C ARG A 9 22.45 -29.95 38.04
N ALA A 10 22.20 -30.56 36.89
CA ALA A 10 21.48 -29.92 35.80
C ALA A 10 19.97 -30.17 36.01
N VAL A 11 19.26 -29.13 36.45
CA VAL A 11 17.81 -29.01 36.36
C VAL A 11 17.54 -27.82 35.45
N GLY A 12 16.70 -28.00 34.43
CA GLY A 12 16.16 -26.87 33.67
C GLY A 12 15.98 -27.12 32.19
N ALA A 13 15.14 -28.09 31.82
CA ALA A 13 14.43 -28.02 30.54
C ALA A 13 13.32 -26.97 30.71
N GLY A 14 13.46 -25.81 30.05
CA GLY A 14 12.46 -24.75 30.14
C GLY A 14 12.81 -23.52 29.32
N THR A 15 12.04 -23.32 28.25
CA THR A 15 11.67 -21.99 27.74
C THR A 15 12.78 -21.17 27.07
N LEU A 16 13.06 -21.46 25.79
CA LEU A 16 13.81 -20.53 24.93
C LEU A 16 13.27 -20.55 23.50
N LEU A 17 12.00 -20.12 23.32
CA LEU A 17 11.45 -19.87 21.97
C LEU A 17 10.34 -18.79 21.93
N VAL A 18 10.42 -17.74 22.75
CA VAL A 18 9.41 -16.64 22.72
C VAL A 18 10.01 -15.22 22.63
N CYS A 19 11.33 -15.02 22.78
CA CYS A 19 11.89 -13.67 22.78
C CYS A 19 12.27 -13.08 21.41
N LEU A 20 12.26 -13.85 20.32
CA LEU A 20 12.70 -13.37 19.00
C LEU A 20 11.60 -12.62 18.20
N THR A 21 10.32 -12.80 18.52
CA THR A 21 9.23 -12.13 17.79
C THR A 21 8.90 -10.74 18.35
N ALA A 22 9.13 -10.49 19.64
CA ALA A 22 8.85 -9.21 20.29
C ALA A 22 9.82 -8.10 19.83
N SER A 23 11.10 -8.43 19.64
CA SER A 23 12.14 -7.47 19.22
C SER A 23 11.95 -6.98 17.78
N ALA A 24 11.48 -7.85 16.88
CA ALA A 24 11.18 -7.48 15.49
C ALA A 24 9.96 -6.55 15.39
N HIS A 25 8.91 -6.82 16.18
CA HIS A 25 7.73 -5.95 16.26
C HIS A 25 8.07 -4.57 16.83
N ALA A 26 8.88 -4.50 17.90
CA ALA A 26 9.29 -3.23 18.50
C ALA A 26 10.16 -2.39 17.56
N ALA A 27 11.06 -3.00 16.78
CA ALA A 27 11.86 -2.31 15.77
C ALA A 27 11.01 -1.80 14.60
N PHE A 28 10.05 -2.61 14.14
CA PHE A 28 9.08 -2.19 13.13
C PHE A 28 8.21 -1.03 13.61
N ASP A 29 7.68 -1.09 14.84
CA ASP A 29 6.85 -0.03 15.43
C ASP A 29 7.64 1.30 15.60
N ALA A 30 8.94 1.24 15.92
CA ALA A 30 9.80 2.41 16.06
C ALA A 30 10.18 3.07 14.72
N GLU A 31 10.48 2.29 13.68
CA GLU A 31 10.68 2.80 12.32
C GLU A 31 9.37 3.31 11.70
N PHE A 32 8.25 2.66 12.00
CA PHE A 32 6.91 3.09 11.61
C PHE A 32 6.58 4.49 12.14
N ALA A 33 7.00 4.82 13.36
CA ALA A 33 6.84 6.17 13.94
C ALA A 33 7.61 7.25 13.16
N LYS A 34 8.71 6.89 12.49
CA LYS A 34 9.51 7.81 11.65
C LYS A 34 8.87 8.05 10.28
N GLY A 35 8.09 7.09 9.79
CA GLY A 35 7.33 7.17 8.54
C GLY A 35 7.45 5.89 7.71
N PRO A 36 6.79 5.83 6.55
CA PRO A 36 6.76 4.64 5.70
C PRO A 36 7.98 4.52 4.77
N CYS A 37 8.64 5.63 4.40
CA CYS A 37 9.81 5.56 3.52
C CYS A 37 11.02 4.84 4.15
N PRO A 38 11.36 5.03 5.45
CA PRO A 38 12.41 4.24 6.08
C PRO A 38 12.19 2.72 6.05
N LEU A 39 10.91 2.28 5.99
CA LEU A 39 10.56 0.85 5.89
C LEU A 39 10.86 0.26 4.51
N ILE A 40 11.10 1.11 3.50
CA ILE A 40 11.32 0.70 2.11
C ILE A 40 12.57 1.41 1.60
N ALA A 41 13.72 0.80 1.79
CA ALA A 41 14.98 1.37 1.33
C ALA A 41 14.97 1.59 -0.19
N ASP A 42 15.52 2.73 -0.64
CA ASP A 42 15.70 3.04 -2.07
C ASP A 42 16.40 1.91 -2.82
N SER A 43 17.37 1.24 -2.18
CA SER A 43 18.05 0.08 -2.77
C SER A 43 17.13 -1.11 -2.99
N ALA A 44 16.10 -1.31 -2.17
CA ALA A 44 15.09 -2.34 -2.38
C ALA A 44 14.17 -1.99 -3.54
N VAL A 45 13.79 -0.71 -3.69
CA VAL A 45 13.02 -0.20 -4.83
C VAL A 45 13.83 -0.35 -6.12
N ALA A 46 15.08 0.11 -6.13
CA ALA A 46 16.00 0.00 -7.26
C ALA A 46 16.19 -1.46 -7.70
N ARG A 47 16.43 -2.38 -6.75
CA ARG A 47 16.55 -3.82 -7.05
C ARG A 47 15.26 -4.43 -7.58
N THR A 48 14.10 -4.02 -7.03
CA THR A 48 12.79 -4.54 -7.47
C THR A 48 12.52 -4.16 -8.92
N PHE A 49 12.90 -2.95 -9.33
CA PHE A 49 12.62 -2.43 -10.67
C PHE A 49 13.82 -2.45 -11.62
N GLY A 50 14.96 -2.99 -11.20
CA GLY A 50 16.17 -3.05 -12.03
C GLY A 50 16.71 -1.68 -12.44
N LEU A 51 16.56 -0.67 -11.57
CA LEU A 51 17.08 0.66 -11.84
C LEU A 51 18.62 0.65 -11.85
N PRO A 52 19.26 1.51 -12.66
CA PRO A 52 20.71 1.60 -12.67
C PRO A 52 21.24 2.02 -11.30
N ALA A 53 22.45 1.56 -10.95
CA ALA A 53 23.02 1.74 -9.61
C ALA A 53 23.23 3.21 -9.22
N ASN A 54 23.28 4.12 -10.19
CA ASN A 54 23.38 5.57 -10.03
C ASN A 54 22.02 6.30 -10.15
N ALA A 55 20.89 5.57 -10.16
CA ALA A 55 19.57 6.18 -10.17
C ALA A 55 19.32 6.96 -8.88
N THR A 56 19.11 8.27 -9.01
CA THR A 56 18.65 9.12 -7.90
C THR A 56 17.14 9.02 -7.79
N ILE A 57 16.65 8.19 -6.88
CA ILE A 57 15.21 8.04 -6.63
C ILE A 57 14.73 9.22 -5.78
N GLY A 58 13.80 10.01 -6.30
CA GLY A 58 13.05 10.98 -5.52
C GLY A 58 12.12 10.26 -4.57
N HIS A 59 12.04 10.71 -3.30
CA HIS A 59 11.06 10.19 -2.36
C HIS A 59 10.31 11.31 -1.67
N THR A 60 8.99 11.15 -1.57
CA THR A 60 8.12 12.09 -0.86
C THR A 60 7.39 11.37 0.27
N ASN A 61 7.59 11.85 1.49
CA ASN A 61 6.84 11.41 2.68
C ASN A 61 5.60 12.30 2.88
N VAL A 62 4.41 11.71 2.85
CA VAL A 62 3.17 12.43 3.16
C VAL A 62 2.45 11.74 4.32
N LYS A 63 2.17 12.51 5.39
CA LYS A 63 1.46 12.08 6.61
C LYS A 63 -0.06 12.36 6.58
N LEU A 64 -0.59 12.94 5.49
CA LEU A 64 -2.01 13.26 5.38
C LEU A 64 -2.84 11.98 5.11
N ALA A 65 -3.78 11.66 6.01
CA ALA A 65 -4.71 10.52 5.93
C ALA A 65 -4.06 9.12 5.93
N GLY A 66 -2.86 8.99 6.51
CA GLY A 66 -2.10 7.75 6.62
C GLY A 66 -0.61 8.02 6.44
N LEU A 67 0.21 7.01 6.66
CA LEU A 67 1.63 7.08 6.34
C LEU A 67 1.81 6.65 4.89
N SER A 68 2.17 7.58 4.00
CA SER A 68 2.51 7.26 2.61
C SER A 68 3.94 7.65 2.21
N CYS A 69 4.59 6.74 1.48
CA CYS A 69 5.84 6.97 0.79
C CYS A 69 5.58 6.89 -0.71
N SER A 70 6.02 7.90 -1.46
CA SER A 70 6.08 7.84 -2.92
C SER A 70 7.54 7.82 -3.34
N PHE A 71 7.86 7.01 -4.35
CA PHE A 71 9.13 6.96 -5.04
C PHE A 71 8.88 7.31 -6.50
N ASP A 72 9.66 8.24 -6.99
CA ASP A 72 9.62 8.69 -8.37
C ASP A 72 11.03 8.67 -8.94
N TRP A 73 11.14 8.19 -10.15
CA TRP A 73 12.35 8.27 -10.94
C TRP A 73 11.95 8.37 -12.39
N ASP A 74 12.52 9.33 -13.11
CA ASP A 74 12.30 9.46 -14.53
C ASP A 74 13.63 9.58 -15.28
N ASP A 75 13.61 9.06 -16.50
CA ASP A 75 14.54 9.47 -17.53
C ASP A 75 13.73 9.89 -18.77
N LYS A 76 14.40 10.14 -19.91
CA LYS A 76 13.70 10.60 -21.13
C LYS A 76 12.69 9.59 -21.70
N HIS A 77 12.70 8.33 -21.27
CA HIS A 77 11.93 7.23 -21.87
C HIS A 77 11.19 6.36 -20.85
N GLN A 78 11.67 6.30 -19.61
CA GLN A 78 11.18 5.45 -18.54
C GLN A 78 10.65 6.29 -17.38
N LEU A 79 9.70 5.71 -16.66
CA LEU A 79 9.09 6.30 -15.49
C LEU A 79 8.90 5.20 -14.44
N LEU A 80 9.42 5.47 -13.25
CA LEU A 80 9.07 4.81 -12.00
C LEU A 80 8.05 5.68 -11.25
N VAL A 81 6.91 5.08 -10.91
CA VAL A 81 5.98 5.57 -9.90
C VAL A 81 5.71 4.41 -8.95
N ALA A 82 6.23 4.49 -7.74
CA ALA A 82 5.89 3.53 -6.69
C ALA A 82 5.34 4.28 -5.48
N LYS A 83 4.28 3.75 -4.87
CA LYS A 83 3.64 4.36 -3.72
C LYS A 83 3.22 3.28 -2.75
N VAL A 84 3.60 3.43 -1.50
CA VAL A 84 3.15 2.57 -0.42
C VAL A 84 2.49 3.42 0.64
N ARG A 85 1.22 3.12 0.92
CA ARG A 85 0.50 3.64 2.07
C ARG A 85 0.33 2.53 3.09
N LEU A 86 0.61 2.85 4.35
CA LEU A 86 0.40 1.95 5.47
C LEU A 86 -0.63 2.53 6.42
N GLN A 87 -1.58 1.68 6.81
CA GLN A 87 -2.56 1.95 7.84
C GLN A 87 -2.55 0.83 8.86
N GLU A 88 -2.24 1.16 10.10
CA GLU A 88 -2.40 0.27 11.24
C GLU A 88 -3.81 0.39 11.83
N LYS A 89 -4.37 -0.74 12.26
CA LYS A 89 -5.63 -0.82 13.02
C LYS A 89 -5.36 -1.27 14.45
N LYS A 90 -6.33 -1.03 15.33
CA LYS A 90 -6.21 -1.39 16.76
C LYS A 90 -6.19 -2.90 17.01
N SER A 91 -6.70 -3.71 16.07
CA SER A 91 -6.69 -5.17 16.17
C SER A 91 -6.72 -5.84 14.81
N VAL A 92 -6.35 -7.13 14.78
CA VAL A 92 -6.43 -7.97 13.58
C VAL A 92 -7.85 -8.02 13.03
N LYS A 93 -8.86 -8.16 13.91
CA LYS A 93 -10.28 -8.14 13.51
C LYS A 93 -10.67 -6.83 12.82
N GLN A 94 -10.29 -5.68 13.40
CA GLN A 94 -10.57 -4.39 12.78
C GLN A 94 -9.86 -4.22 11.43
N ALA A 95 -8.67 -4.79 11.26
CA ALA A 95 -7.96 -4.82 9.99
C ALA A 95 -8.67 -5.69 8.96
N ALA A 96 -9.14 -6.89 9.34
CA ALA A 96 -9.93 -7.76 8.46
C ALA A 96 -11.22 -7.07 8.00
N ASP A 97 -12.02 -6.55 8.94
CA ASP A 97 -13.27 -5.88 8.61
C ASP A 97 -13.05 -4.64 7.72
N ALA A 98 -11.97 -3.88 7.97
CA ALA A 98 -11.63 -2.72 7.15
C ALA A 98 -11.11 -3.12 5.76
N PHE A 99 -10.35 -4.21 5.66
CA PHE A 99 -9.88 -4.76 4.39
C PHE A 99 -11.08 -5.16 3.55
N GLU A 100 -11.98 -6.00 4.06
CA GLU A 100 -13.18 -6.45 3.35
C GLU A 100 -14.03 -5.28 2.86
N ARG A 101 -14.34 -4.32 3.73
CA ARG A 101 -15.14 -3.14 3.35
C ARG A 101 -14.48 -2.30 2.26
N SER A 102 -13.16 -2.17 2.31
CA SER A 102 -12.42 -1.25 1.42
C SER A 102 -11.93 -1.90 0.11
N THR A 103 -12.19 -3.20 -0.05
CA THR A 103 -11.81 -4.00 -1.23
C THR A 103 -13.00 -4.79 -1.80
N ARG A 104 -14.22 -4.37 -1.46
CA ARG A 104 -15.44 -4.95 -2.03
C ARG A 104 -15.66 -4.37 -3.42
N SER A 105 -15.80 -5.24 -4.42
CA SER A 105 -16.25 -4.84 -5.75
C SER A 105 -17.65 -4.24 -5.68
N MET A 106 -17.87 -3.16 -6.43
CA MET A 106 -19.13 -2.42 -6.46
C MET A 106 -19.62 -2.29 -7.89
N THR A 107 -20.90 -2.60 -8.12
CA THR A 107 -21.53 -2.37 -9.43
C THR A 107 -21.74 -0.88 -9.67
N LYS A 108 -22.10 -0.51 -10.91
CA LYS A 108 -22.44 0.88 -11.22
C LYS A 108 -23.61 1.39 -10.38
N GLU A 109 -24.59 0.53 -10.10
CA GLU A 109 -25.76 0.85 -9.28
C GLU A 109 -25.37 1.03 -7.80
N ASP A 110 -24.48 0.20 -7.28
CA ASP A 110 -23.92 0.37 -5.92
C ASP A 110 -23.17 1.70 -5.80
N MET A 111 -22.35 2.03 -6.79
CA MET A 111 -21.62 3.29 -6.85
C MET A 111 -22.57 4.49 -6.92
N ALA A 112 -23.61 4.44 -7.76
CA ALA A 112 -24.62 5.48 -7.86
C ALA A 112 -25.36 5.72 -6.53
N ARG A 113 -25.73 4.64 -5.83
CA ARG A 113 -26.34 4.73 -4.49
C ARG A 113 -25.40 5.37 -3.47
N ALA A 114 -24.14 4.94 -3.43
CA ALA A 114 -23.15 5.49 -2.49
C ALA A 114 -22.88 6.98 -2.78
N ALA A 115 -22.81 7.34 -4.05
CA ALA A 115 -22.69 8.72 -4.50
C ALA A 115 -23.86 9.59 -4.07
N GLU A 116 -25.09 9.11 -4.19
CA GLU A 116 -26.27 9.85 -3.75
C GLU A 116 -26.23 10.14 -2.24
N VAL A 117 -25.84 9.15 -1.44
CA VAL A 117 -25.63 9.34 0.01
C VAL A 117 -24.54 10.39 0.28
N LEU A 118 -23.45 10.39 -0.50
CA LEU A 118 -22.39 11.40 -0.39
C LEU A 118 -22.89 12.80 -0.78
N ARG A 119 -23.66 12.93 -1.87
CA ARG A 119 -24.27 14.20 -2.29
C ARG A 119 -25.15 14.78 -1.21
N GLN A 120 -26.06 13.97 -0.65
CA GLN A 120 -26.94 14.41 0.45
C GLN A 120 -26.17 14.84 1.69
N ARG A 121 -25.06 14.17 2.02
CA ARG A 121 -24.18 14.59 3.14
C ARG A 121 -23.47 15.91 2.84
N MET A 122 -22.99 16.10 1.62
CA MET A 122 -22.36 17.36 1.21
C MET A 122 -23.36 18.50 1.16
N GLU A 123 -24.58 18.29 0.68
CA GLU A 123 -25.64 19.29 0.68
C GLU A 123 -25.98 19.76 2.10
N LYS A 124 -26.05 18.81 3.04
CA LYS A 124 -26.23 19.08 4.47
C LYS A 124 -24.99 19.64 5.16
N SER A 125 -23.82 19.58 4.52
CA SER A 125 -22.61 20.19 5.06
C SER A 125 -22.65 21.71 4.86
N GLY A 126 -22.15 22.48 5.82
CA GLY A 126 -22.03 23.94 5.75
C GLY A 126 -20.97 24.44 4.75
N GLN A 127 -20.56 23.63 3.77
CA GLN A 127 -19.58 24.00 2.76
C GLN A 127 -20.14 25.04 1.79
N ASN A 128 -19.26 25.86 1.19
CA ASN A 128 -19.66 26.84 0.18
C ASN A 128 -20.09 26.15 -1.13
N SER A 129 -20.83 26.89 -1.97
CA SER A 129 -21.41 26.39 -3.23
C SER A 129 -20.37 25.87 -4.22
N SER A 130 -19.21 26.52 -4.33
CA SER A 130 -18.11 26.10 -5.21
C SER A 130 -17.52 24.75 -4.79
N THR A 131 -17.30 24.54 -3.48
CA THR A 131 -16.79 23.26 -2.94
C THR A 131 -17.81 22.13 -3.15
N LYS A 132 -19.11 22.43 -2.97
CA LYS A 132 -20.18 21.47 -3.26
C LYS A 132 -20.22 21.10 -4.75
N ALA A 133 -20.07 22.07 -5.64
CA ALA A 133 -20.05 21.82 -7.09
C ALA A 133 -18.84 20.97 -7.51
N ALA A 134 -17.64 21.29 -7.01
CA ALA A 134 -16.44 20.50 -7.25
C ALA A 134 -16.56 19.07 -6.70
N GLY A 135 -17.09 18.92 -5.47
CA GLY A 135 -17.37 17.61 -4.87
C GLY A 135 -18.37 16.79 -5.69
N ASN A 136 -19.45 17.40 -6.14
CA ASN A 136 -20.47 16.75 -6.97
C ASN A 136 -19.92 16.30 -8.33
N ALA A 137 -19.03 17.08 -8.94
CA ALA A 137 -18.35 16.72 -10.19
C ALA A 137 -17.42 15.51 -9.99
N LEU A 138 -16.64 15.49 -8.90
CA LEU A 138 -15.78 14.36 -8.55
C LEU A 138 -16.58 13.08 -8.29
N ILE A 139 -17.67 13.18 -7.53
CA ILE A 139 -18.59 12.06 -7.30
C ILE A 139 -19.16 11.55 -8.64
N GLY A 140 -19.61 12.46 -9.50
CA GLY A 140 -20.17 12.11 -10.81
C GLY A 140 -19.16 11.48 -11.78
N ALA A 141 -17.86 11.75 -11.61
CA ALA A 141 -16.80 11.09 -12.35
C ALA A 141 -16.52 9.68 -11.78
N ALA A 142 -16.44 9.56 -10.46
CA ALA A 142 -16.12 8.30 -9.76
C ALA A 142 -17.20 7.21 -9.90
N THR A 143 -18.44 7.55 -10.28
CA THR A 143 -19.56 6.60 -10.38
C THR A 143 -19.76 6.01 -11.76
N ARG A 144 -18.99 6.42 -12.77
CA ARG A 144 -19.22 6.02 -14.17
C ARG A 144 -18.79 4.59 -14.47
N GLU A 145 -17.84 4.08 -13.69
CA GLU A 145 -17.22 2.78 -13.88
C GLU A 145 -17.38 1.93 -12.60
N PRO A 146 -17.62 0.63 -12.72
CA PRO A 146 -17.68 -0.25 -11.56
C PRO A 146 -16.28 -0.38 -10.94
N ILE A 147 -16.24 -0.57 -9.62
CA ILE A 147 -14.99 -0.92 -8.94
C ILE A 147 -14.89 -2.43 -8.90
N VAL A 148 -13.79 -2.97 -9.43
CA VAL A 148 -13.56 -4.42 -9.50
C VAL A 148 -12.28 -4.74 -8.77
N PHE A 149 -12.38 -5.56 -7.73
CA PHE A 149 -11.23 -6.15 -7.05
C PHE A 149 -11.03 -7.60 -7.48
N GLU A 150 -9.78 -7.94 -7.74
CA GLU A 150 -9.33 -9.30 -8.03
C GLU A 150 -8.50 -9.82 -6.87
N ASP A 151 -8.80 -11.01 -6.36
CA ASP A 151 -7.98 -11.64 -5.33
C ASP A 151 -6.57 -11.94 -5.86
N VAL A 152 -5.57 -11.65 -5.02
CA VAL A 152 -4.15 -11.91 -5.29
C VAL A 152 -3.64 -12.90 -4.25
N ARG A 153 -3.28 -14.10 -4.70
CA ARG A 153 -2.79 -15.16 -3.81
C ARG A 153 -1.33 -14.91 -3.40
N SER A 154 -0.94 -15.48 -2.27
CA SER A 154 0.45 -15.55 -1.81
C SER A 154 1.09 -14.19 -1.50
N VAL A 155 0.29 -13.19 -1.09
CA VAL A 155 0.75 -11.88 -0.61
C VAL A 155 -0.04 -11.52 0.65
N GLY A 156 0.66 -11.25 1.75
CA GLY A 156 0.00 -10.94 3.03
C GLY A 156 -0.77 -12.13 3.63
N ASP A 157 -1.74 -11.82 4.49
CA ASP A 157 -2.80 -12.75 4.89
C ASP A 157 -3.94 -12.73 3.87
N GLU A 158 -4.23 -11.55 3.31
CA GLU A 158 -5.18 -11.33 2.21
C GLU A 158 -4.64 -10.22 1.31
N ALA A 159 -4.91 -10.32 0.01
CA ALA A 159 -4.58 -9.26 -0.94
C ALA A 159 -5.58 -9.21 -2.09
N ARG A 160 -5.93 -7.99 -2.49
CA ARG A 160 -6.84 -7.71 -3.61
C ARG A 160 -6.32 -6.56 -4.44
N TYR A 161 -6.36 -6.71 -5.75
CA TYR A 161 -5.93 -5.69 -6.71
C TYR A 161 -7.14 -4.99 -7.29
N ASP A 162 -7.18 -3.66 -7.18
CA ASP A 162 -8.18 -2.82 -7.83
C ASP A 162 -7.90 -2.77 -9.34
N ALA A 163 -8.75 -3.40 -10.14
CA ALA A 163 -8.62 -3.48 -11.58
C ALA A 163 -9.33 -2.33 -12.33
N SER A 164 -9.92 -1.37 -11.61
CA SER A 164 -10.78 -0.33 -12.21
C SER A 164 -10.03 0.88 -12.77
N ASP A 165 -8.86 1.24 -12.23
CA ASP A 165 -8.11 2.45 -12.65
C ASP A 165 -6.57 2.26 -12.62
N GLU A 166 -5.78 3.17 -12.01
CA GLU A 166 -4.31 3.13 -11.92
C GLU A 166 -3.74 1.82 -11.36
N GLY A 167 -4.58 1.00 -10.73
CA GLY A 167 -4.18 -0.28 -10.20
C GLY A 167 -3.57 -0.14 -8.81
N THR A 168 -4.36 -0.42 -7.77
CA THR A 168 -3.86 -0.44 -6.39
C THR A 168 -3.98 -1.84 -5.81
N LEU A 169 -2.86 -2.41 -5.40
CA LEU A 169 -2.84 -3.61 -4.60
C LEU A 169 -3.09 -3.25 -3.14
N VAL A 170 -4.18 -3.76 -2.57
CA VAL A 170 -4.46 -3.67 -1.13
C VAL A 170 -4.07 -4.98 -0.49
N VAL A 171 -3.26 -4.93 0.56
CA VAL A 171 -2.76 -6.11 1.27
C VAL A 171 -3.03 -5.96 2.75
N ARG A 172 -3.55 -7.01 3.38
CA ARG A 172 -3.65 -7.10 4.85
C ARG A 172 -2.56 -8.03 5.38
N LYS A 173 -1.88 -7.62 6.46
CA LYS A 173 -0.99 -8.48 7.24
C LYS A 173 -1.14 -8.16 8.73
N GLY A 174 -1.70 -9.09 9.51
CA GLY A 174 -2.00 -8.85 10.93
C GLY A 174 -2.93 -7.65 11.13
N LYS A 175 -2.48 -6.67 11.92
CA LYS A 175 -3.18 -5.40 12.19
C LYS A 175 -3.00 -4.33 11.10
N ASN A 176 -2.20 -4.60 10.08
CA ASN A 176 -1.77 -3.62 9.08
C ASN A 176 -2.47 -3.81 7.73
N ILE A 177 -2.79 -2.70 7.08
CA ILE A 177 -3.28 -2.63 5.70
C ILE A 177 -2.30 -1.78 4.88
N TYR A 178 -1.77 -2.36 3.82
CA TYR A 178 -0.89 -1.73 2.86
C TYR A 178 -1.68 -1.42 1.58
N ARG A 179 -1.50 -0.24 1.00
CA ARG A 179 -2.00 0.10 -0.34
C ARG A 179 -0.79 0.43 -1.20
N ILE A 180 -0.60 -0.34 -2.25
CA ILE A 180 0.61 -0.35 -3.04
C ILE A 180 0.25 -0.12 -4.50
N THR A 181 0.81 0.93 -5.07
CA THR A 181 0.78 1.22 -6.50
C THR A 181 2.21 1.16 -6.98
N ALA A 182 2.47 0.53 -8.12
CA ALA A 182 3.79 0.49 -8.70
C ALA A 182 3.71 0.44 -10.21
N TYR A 183 4.57 1.21 -10.86
CA TYR A 183 4.82 1.17 -12.29
C TYR A 183 6.28 1.51 -12.54
N TYR A 184 6.97 0.70 -13.30
CA TYR A 184 8.25 1.03 -13.91
C TYR A 184 8.20 0.61 -15.37
N GLY A 185 8.27 1.56 -16.29
CA GLY A 185 8.19 1.28 -17.71
C GLY A 185 8.14 2.54 -18.55
N ALA A 186 7.79 2.38 -19.83
CA ALA A 186 7.72 3.49 -20.77
C ALA A 186 6.78 4.60 -20.27
N GLN A 187 7.22 5.84 -20.43
CA GLN A 187 6.35 6.98 -20.22
C GLN A 187 5.17 6.96 -21.19
N MET A 188 4.05 7.54 -20.78
CA MET A 188 2.93 7.76 -21.68
C MET A 188 3.38 8.65 -22.85
N SER A 189 3.31 8.10 -24.07
CA SER A 189 3.59 8.84 -25.30
C SER A 189 2.34 9.58 -25.79
N GLY A 190 2.49 10.85 -26.20
CA GLY A 190 1.41 11.62 -26.83
C GLY A 190 0.67 12.59 -25.90
N SER A 191 -0.57 12.91 -26.24
CA SER A 191 -1.42 13.86 -25.49
C SER A 191 -1.63 13.41 -24.04
N ARG A 192 -1.62 14.36 -23.10
CA ARG A 192 -1.94 14.12 -21.68
C ARG A 192 -3.43 14.27 -21.36
N ASP A 193 -4.29 14.20 -22.37
CA ASP A 193 -5.74 14.20 -22.13
C ASP A 193 -6.19 12.92 -21.39
N LEU A 194 -7.38 13.01 -20.79
CA LEU A 194 -7.95 11.94 -19.97
C LEU A 194 -8.12 10.62 -20.73
N LYS A 195 -8.34 10.67 -22.05
CA LYS A 195 -8.58 9.46 -22.86
C LYS A 195 -7.28 8.69 -23.07
N HIS A 196 -6.21 9.36 -23.49
CA HIS A 196 -4.90 8.75 -23.66
C HIS A 196 -4.34 8.25 -22.33
N HIS A 197 -4.56 9.02 -21.26
CA HIS A 197 -4.17 8.60 -19.92
C HIS A 197 -4.87 7.31 -19.48
N LYS A 198 -6.20 7.25 -19.61
CA LYS A 198 -6.95 6.02 -19.31
C LYS A 198 -6.49 4.84 -20.15
N GLN A 199 -6.26 5.04 -21.44
CA GLN A 199 -5.78 3.98 -22.32
C GLN A 199 -4.42 3.45 -21.85
N TRP A 200 -3.47 4.34 -21.56
CA TRP A 200 -2.15 3.95 -21.07
C TRP A 200 -2.23 3.19 -19.73
N LEU A 201 -3.11 3.58 -18.82
CA LEU A 201 -3.34 2.84 -17.58
C LEU A 201 -3.88 1.42 -17.83
N GLN A 202 -4.80 1.27 -18.80
CA GLN A 202 -5.31 -0.05 -19.20
C GLN A 202 -4.22 -0.91 -19.85
N ASP A 203 -3.45 -0.33 -20.78
CA ASP A 203 -2.37 -1.03 -21.49
C ASP A 203 -1.27 -1.51 -20.54
N THR A 204 -0.98 -0.73 -19.51
CA THR A 204 0.06 -1.02 -18.51
C THR A 204 -0.46 -1.81 -17.29
N ARG A 205 -1.75 -2.13 -17.23
CA ARG A 205 -2.40 -2.71 -16.04
C ARG A 205 -1.77 -4.01 -15.55
N VAL A 206 -1.45 -4.93 -16.47
CA VAL A 206 -0.86 -6.24 -16.12
C VAL A 206 0.52 -6.05 -15.47
N GLN A 207 1.34 -5.18 -16.05
CA GLN A 207 2.66 -4.83 -15.55
C GLN A 207 2.56 -4.17 -14.17
N ARG A 208 1.66 -3.19 -14.01
CA ARG A 208 1.39 -2.53 -12.72
C ARG A 208 1.01 -3.52 -11.63
N LYS A 209 0.13 -4.47 -11.94
CA LYS A 209 -0.27 -5.53 -11.01
C LYS A 209 0.93 -6.37 -10.56
N GLN A 210 1.74 -6.84 -11.51
CA GLN A 210 2.93 -7.65 -11.21
C GLN A 210 3.93 -6.87 -10.35
N GLN A 211 4.23 -5.64 -10.72
CA GLN A 211 5.15 -4.76 -10.03
C GLN A 211 4.66 -4.37 -8.62
N ALA A 212 3.35 -4.14 -8.45
CA ALA A 212 2.78 -3.90 -7.13
C ALA A 212 2.88 -5.13 -6.22
N VAL A 213 2.72 -6.34 -6.79
CA VAL A 213 2.89 -7.61 -6.07
C VAL A 213 4.35 -7.83 -5.65
N GLU A 214 5.29 -7.57 -6.54
CA GLU A 214 6.73 -7.68 -6.24
C GLU A 214 7.15 -6.71 -5.14
N LEU A 215 6.74 -5.44 -5.26
CA LEU A 215 6.98 -4.44 -4.23
C LEU A 215 6.34 -4.84 -2.90
N ALA A 216 5.10 -5.33 -2.90
CA ALA A 216 4.43 -5.80 -1.69
C ALA A 216 5.19 -6.93 -0.99
N ARG A 217 5.74 -7.88 -1.75
CA ARG A 217 6.56 -8.96 -1.19
C ARG A 217 7.85 -8.42 -0.57
N ALA A 218 8.50 -7.46 -1.22
CA ALA A 218 9.70 -6.82 -0.69
C ALA A 218 9.40 -6.07 0.63
N VAL A 219 8.32 -5.28 0.66
CA VAL A 219 7.87 -4.53 1.84
C VAL A 219 7.54 -5.48 2.99
N LEU A 220 6.75 -6.53 2.74
CA LEU A 220 6.38 -7.49 3.78
C LEU A 220 7.55 -8.33 4.27
N LYS A 221 8.59 -8.55 3.45
CA LYS A 221 9.81 -9.22 3.88
C LYS A 221 10.65 -8.32 4.80
N ALA A 222 10.72 -7.02 4.50
CA ALA A 222 11.44 -6.04 5.32
C ALA A 222 10.73 -5.73 6.66
N ALA A 223 9.40 -5.94 6.71
CA ALA A 223 8.59 -5.74 7.91
C ALA A 223 8.60 -6.91 8.91
N ARG A 224 9.35 -7.99 8.62
CA ARG A 224 9.52 -9.16 9.49
C ARG A 224 10.77 -9.02 10.35
#